data_AF-A0A7K4BD52-F1
#
_entry.id   AF-A0A7K4BD52-F1
#
_cell.length_a   1.000
_cell.length_b   1.000
_cell.length_c   1.000
_cell.angle_alpha   90.00
_cell.angle_beta   90.00
_cell.angle_gamma   90.00
#
_symmetry.space_group_name_H-M   'P 1'
#
loop_
_entity.id
_entity.type
_entity.pdbx_description
1 polymer ?
#
loop_
_entity_poly.entity_id
_entity_poly.type
_entity_poly.pdbx_seq_one_letter_code
_entity_poly.pdbx_strand_id
1 'polypeptide(L)'
;MYPLLTKSLLTCPIVKKGEYNYFVHPITDGVPFVEPGLLREIATGMIRLLNLEDISYIITAEAMGIPIGTTLSLMTDIPLNIIRKRKYGISGECDVCQVTGYSQGEMYINGINSGDRVILIDDVISTGGTMNGIILALQTIGAKIVDIGFVIKKGNPVLNLPYSYLVSIEVTDSVKIVDQTS
;
A
#
# COMPACT_ATOMS: atom_id res chain seq x y z
N MET A 1 -17.78 -2.75 6.30
CA MET A 1 -17.44 -2.39 7.71
C MET A 1 -16.32 -3.29 8.21
N TYR A 2 -15.31 -2.73 8.89
CA TYR A 2 -14.06 -3.41 9.26
C TYR A 2 -13.82 -3.39 10.79
N PRO A 3 -14.53 -4.23 11.57
CA PRO A 3 -14.47 -4.17 13.03
C PRO A 3 -13.10 -4.49 13.62
N LEU A 4 -12.33 -5.43 13.05
CA LEU A 4 -10.99 -5.76 13.55
C LEU A 4 -10.01 -4.62 13.27
N LEU A 5 -10.01 -4.09 12.03
CA LEU A 5 -9.15 -2.98 11.61
C LEU A 5 -9.46 -1.70 12.40
N THR A 6 -10.73 -1.37 12.56
CA THR A 6 -11.12 -0.18 13.33
C THR A 6 -10.70 -0.31 14.79
N LYS A 7 -10.90 -1.49 15.40
CA LYS A 7 -10.46 -1.74 16.78
C LYS A 7 -8.94 -1.67 16.92
N SER A 8 -8.18 -2.26 16.00
CA SER A 8 -6.71 -2.22 16.05
C SER A 8 -6.17 -0.80 15.88
N LEU A 9 -6.78 0.02 15.03
CA LEU A 9 -6.42 1.43 14.85
C LEU A 9 -6.70 2.25 16.12
N LEU A 10 -7.90 2.13 16.71
CA LEU A 10 -8.29 2.89 17.90
C LEU A 10 -7.47 2.54 19.15
N THR A 11 -6.88 1.35 19.19
CA THR A 11 -6.14 0.84 20.36
C THR A 11 -4.62 0.81 20.15
N CYS A 12 -4.13 1.25 18.99
CA CYS A 12 -2.71 1.21 18.69
C CYS A 12 -1.92 2.24 19.51
N PRO A 13 -0.66 1.91 19.88
CA PRO A 13 0.20 2.84 20.58
C PRO A 13 0.54 4.08 19.73
N ILE A 14 0.59 5.24 20.39
CA ILE A 14 1.11 6.48 19.82
C ILE A 14 2.50 6.74 20.39
N VAL A 15 3.46 7.02 19.52
CA VAL A 15 4.83 7.41 19.88
C VAL A 15 5.14 8.80 19.35
N LYS A 16 5.91 9.59 20.11
CA LYS A 16 6.42 10.88 19.60
C LYS A 16 7.66 10.66 18.75
N LYS A 17 7.69 11.30 17.59
CA LYS A 17 8.84 11.37 16.69
C LYS A 17 9.17 12.84 16.46
N GLY A 18 10.04 13.41 17.29
CA GLY A 18 10.20 14.86 17.36
C GLY A 18 8.87 15.51 17.76
N GLU A 19 8.40 16.46 16.95
CA GLU A 19 7.18 17.23 17.22
C GLU A 19 5.88 16.54 16.75
N TYR A 20 5.95 15.40 16.04
CA TYR A 20 4.76 14.72 15.53
C TYR A 20 4.43 13.42 16.26
N ASN A 21 3.14 13.15 16.40
CA ASN A 21 2.61 11.89 16.91
C ASN A 21 2.54 10.85 15.77
N TYR A 22 3.10 9.67 16.02
CA TYR A 22 3.15 8.55 15.09
C TYR A 22 2.40 7.37 15.68
N PHE A 23 1.47 6.81 14.92
CA PHE A 23 0.75 5.61 15.32
C PHE A 23 1.56 4.39 14.91
N VAL A 24 1.76 3.46 15.83
CA VAL A 24 2.50 2.22 15.58
C VAL A 24 1.49 1.09 15.52
N HIS A 25 1.28 0.52 14.34
CA HIS A 25 0.18 -0.40 14.08
C HIS A 25 0.66 -1.69 13.42
N PRO A 26 0.03 -2.85 13.73
CA PRO A 26 0.46 -4.13 13.18
C PRO A 26 0.60 -4.13 11.65
N ILE A 27 -0.32 -3.49 10.96
CA ILE A 27 -0.33 -3.44 9.48
C ILE A 27 0.72 -2.51 8.90
N THR A 28 1.09 -1.43 9.60
CA THR A 28 2.02 -0.42 9.07
C THR A 28 3.45 -0.57 9.57
N ASP A 29 3.64 -1.33 10.65
CA ASP A 29 4.93 -1.44 11.34
C ASP A 29 5.32 -2.89 11.66
N GLY A 30 4.39 -3.85 11.53
CA GLY A 30 4.59 -5.22 11.97
C GLY A 30 4.65 -5.38 13.50
N VAL A 31 4.41 -4.30 14.25
CA VAL A 31 4.42 -4.27 15.71
C VAL A 31 3.21 -3.48 16.26
N PRO A 32 2.49 -4.01 17.26
CA PRO A 32 2.48 -5.41 17.72
C PRO A 32 2.23 -6.40 16.58
N PHE A 33 2.40 -7.70 16.83
CA PHE A 33 2.31 -8.74 15.80
C PHE A 33 1.02 -8.68 14.97
N VAL A 34 1.09 -9.14 13.73
CA VAL A 34 -0.05 -9.13 12.81
C VAL A 34 -0.93 -10.36 13.03
N GLU A 35 -2.16 -10.14 13.50
CA GLU A 35 -3.16 -11.19 13.66
C GLU A 35 -3.68 -11.69 12.30
N PRO A 36 -3.75 -13.01 12.06
CA PRO A 36 -4.27 -13.55 10.79
C PRO A 36 -5.72 -13.12 10.50
N GLY A 37 -6.54 -12.91 11.53
CA GLY A 37 -7.91 -12.43 11.39
C GLY A 37 -7.98 -11.01 10.82
N LEU A 38 -7.04 -10.15 11.22
CA LEU A 38 -6.93 -8.78 10.71
C LEU A 38 -6.55 -8.77 9.23
N LEU A 39 -5.56 -9.59 8.83
CA LEU A 39 -5.17 -9.73 7.42
C LEU A 39 -6.33 -10.21 6.54
N ARG A 40 -7.10 -11.21 7.00
CA ARG A 40 -8.27 -11.69 6.26
C ARG A 40 -9.34 -10.61 6.11
N GLU A 41 -9.64 -9.86 7.17
CA GLU A 41 -10.63 -8.77 7.10
C GLU A 41 -10.21 -7.70 6.10
N ILE A 42 -8.93 -7.30 6.13
CA ILE A 42 -8.36 -6.33 5.19
C ILE A 42 -8.43 -6.86 3.76
N ALA A 43 -7.98 -8.08 3.51
CA ALA A 43 -8.01 -8.67 2.17
C ALA A 43 -9.43 -8.78 1.61
N THR A 44 -10.40 -9.22 2.42
CA THR A 44 -11.82 -9.22 2.02
C THR A 44 -12.33 -7.82 1.69
N GLY A 45 -11.95 -6.80 2.48
CA GLY A 45 -12.29 -5.42 2.21
C GLY A 45 -11.71 -4.94 0.87
N MET A 46 -10.42 -5.21 0.64
CA MET A 46 -9.72 -4.85 -0.59
C MET A 46 -10.31 -5.54 -1.82
N ILE A 47 -10.68 -6.83 -1.74
CA ILE A 47 -11.34 -7.56 -2.84
C ILE A 47 -12.68 -6.93 -3.21
N ARG A 48 -13.44 -6.44 -2.23
CA ARG A 48 -14.72 -5.74 -2.48
C ARG A 48 -14.52 -4.35 -3.07
N LEU A 49 -13.41 -3.71 -2.74
CA LEU A 49 -13.12 -2.33 -3.08
C LEU A 49 -12.50 -2.17 -4.47
N LEU A 50 -11.64 -3.12 -4.85
CA LEU A 50 -10.79 -3.01 -6.03
C LEU A 50 -11.42 -3.67 -7.26
N ASN A 51 -11.15 -3.09 -8.42
CA ASN A 51 -11.37 -3.76 -9.69
C ASN A 51 -10.28 -4.81 -9.94
N LEU A 52 -10.69 -6.08 -9.84
CA LEU A 52 -9.82 -7.25 -10.03
C LEU A 52 -10.01 -7.95 -11.38
N GLU A 53 -10.65 -7.30 -12.35
CA GLU A 53 -10.90 -7.87 -13.67
C GLU A 53 -9.66 -7.85 -14.58
N ASP A 54 -9.30 -9.04 -15.09
CA ASP A 54 -8.19 -9.26 -16.01
C ASP A 54 -6.84 -8.71 -15.49
N ILE A 55 -6.50 -9.01 -14.23
CA ILE A 55 -5.25 -8.55 -13.61
C ILE A 55 -4.14 -9.58 -13.77
N SER A 56 -2.98 -9.11 -14.25
CA SER A 56 -1.73 -9.88 -14.36
C SER A 56 -1.02 -9.97 -13.01
N TYR A 57 -0.91 -8.86 -12.27
CA TYR A 57 -0.18 -8.80 -11.00
C TYR A 57 -0.84 -7.87 -9.96
N ILE A 58 -0.82 -8.30 -8.71
CA ILE A 58 -0.89 -7.41 -7.55
C ILE A 58 0.52 -6.86 -7.33
N ILE A 59 0.67 -5.55 -7.24
CA ILE A 59 1.96 -4.89 -6.99
C ILE A 59 1.93 -4.17 -5.65
N THR A 60 3.00 -4.36 -4.87
CA THR A 60 3.20 -3.64 -3.60
C THR A 60 4.68 -3.35 -3.35
N ALA A 61 4.98 -2.36 -2.51
CA ALA A 61 6.34 -2.04 -2.11
C ALA A 61 6.71 -2.72 -0.79
N GLU A 62 7.99 -3.08 -0.64
CA GLU A 62 8.46 -3.61 0.64
C GLU A 62 8.46 -2.55 1.76
N ALA A 63 8.16 -2.90 3.00
CA ALA A 63 7.92 -4.26 3.51
C ALA A 63 6.46 -4.56 3.85
N MET A 64 5.69 -3.54 4.27
CA MET A 64 4.41 -3.77 4.95
C MET A 64 3.22 -3.99 4.03
N GLY A 65 3.35 -3.64 2.76
CA GLY A 65 2.41 -4.11 1.75
C GLY A 65 2.47 -5.62 1.48
N ILE A 66 3.59 -6.30 1.82
CA ILE A 66 3.81 -7.72 1.49
C ILE A 66 2.79 -8.65 2.19
N PRO A 67 2.53 -8.56 3.51
CA PRO A 67 1.50 -9.40 4.15
C PRO A 67 0.11 -9.23 3.53
N ILE A 68 -0.26 -7.99 3.17
CA ILE A 68 -1.56 -7.68 2.55
C ILE A 68 -1.61 -8.28 1.15
N GLY A 69 -0.60 -8.01 0.31
CA GLY A 69 -0.50 -8.51 -1.05
C GLY A 69 -0.44 -10.04 -1.12
N THR A 70 0.25 -10.68 -0.16
CA THR A 70 0.32 -12.15 -0.05
C THR A 70 -1.06 -12.71 0.26
N THR A 71 -1.77 -12.11 1.21
CA THR A 71 -3.12 -12.55 1.58
C THR A 71 -4.09 -12.36 0.42
N LEU A 72 -4.03 -11.23 -0.28
CA LEU A 72 -4.82 -10.97 -1.49
C LEU A 72 -4.53 -12.00 -2.58
N SER A 73 -3.26 -12.22 -2.91
CA SER A 73 -2.83 -13.19 -3.93
C SER A 73 -3.36 -14.59 -3.64
N LEU A 74 -3.27 -15.06 -2.40
CA LEU A 74 -3.81 -16.36 -1.98
C LEU A 74 -5.33 -16.45 -2.08
N MET A 75 -6.04 -15.33 -1.96
CA MET A 75 -7.51 -15.29 -1.98
C MET A 75 -8.10 -15.07 -3.37
N THR A 76 -7.31 -14.53 -4.32
CA THR A 76 -7.77 -14.17 -5.65
C THR A 76 -7.08 -14.95 -6.78
N ASP A 77 -6.08 -15.76 -6.44
CA ASP A 77 -5.19 -16.45 -7.38
C ASP A 77 -4.41 -15.51 -8.34
N ILE A 78 -4.40 -14.20 -8.06
CA ILE A 78 -3.61 -13.22 -8.83
C ILE A 78 -2.17 -13.22 -8.29
N PRO A 79 -1.14 -13.36 -9.15
CA PRO A 79 0.26 -13.32 -8.73
C PRO A 79 0.66 -12.01 -8.03
N LEU A 80 1.50 -12.10 -7.00
CA LEU A 80 2.09 -10.96 -6.29
C LEU A 80 3.47 -10.61 -6.86
N ASN A 81 3.69 -9.35 -7.20
CA ASN A 81 4.99 -8.77 -7.52
C ASN A 81 5.37 -7.70 -6.48
N ILE A 82 6.63 -7.71 -6.02
CA ILE A 82 7.10 -6.88 -4.93
C ILE A 82 8.19 -5.94 -5.43
N ILE A 83 7.95 -4.64 -5.30
CA ILE A 83 8.93 -3.57 -5.52
C ILE A 83 9.94 -3.60 -4.38
N ARG A 84 11.23 -3.63 -4.71
CA ARG A 84 12.33 -3.82 -3.75
C ARG A 84 13.15 -2.56 -3.59
N LYS A 85 13.80 -2.36 -2.43
CA LYS A 85 14.82 -1.32 -2.22
C LYS A 85 16.23 -1.78 -2.59
N ARG A 86 16.36 -3.01 -3.10
CA ARG A 86 17.62 -3.59 -3.57
C ARG A 86 17.52 -3.90 -5.06
N LYS A 87 18.55 -3.50 -5.80
CA LYS A 87 18.77 -3.84 -7.21
C LYS A 87 19.25 -5.28 -7.36
N TYR A 88 18.70 -6.01 -8.31
CA TYR A 88 19.14 -7.37 -8.65
C TYR A 88 19.99 -7.45 -9.91
N GLY A 89 19.96 -6.45 -10.78
CA GLY A 89 20.69 -6.45 -12.05
C GLY A 89 20.12 -7.43 -13.07
N ILE A 90 18.82 -7.74 -12.96
CA ILE A 90 18.14 -8.60 -13.92
C ILE A 90 17.61 -7.79 -15.11
N SER A 91 17.38 -8.47 -16.24
CA SER A 91 16.82 -7.81 -17.43
C SER A 91 15.40 -7.30 -17.14
N GLY A 92 15.10 -6.08 -17.58
CA GLY A 92 13.80 -5.44 -17.36
C GLY A 92 13.61 -4.80 -15.99
N GLU A 93 14.64 -4.73 -15.15
CA GLU A 93 14.60 -3.98 -13.89
C GLU A 93 14.52 -2.47 -14.16
N CYS A 94 13.59 -1.78 -13.50
CA CYS A 94 13.31 -0.36 -13.68
C CYS A 94 13.48 0.40 -12.36
N ASP A 95 14.24 1.50 -12.39
CA ASP A 95 14.47 2.37 -11.24
C ASP A 95 13.26 3.29 -11.01
N VAL A 96 12.82 3.42 -9.76
CA VAL A 96 11.77 4.36 -9.35
C VAL A 96 12.41 5.63 -8.78
N CYS A 97 12.51 6.68 -9.59
CA CYS A 97 13.04 7.97 -9.17
C CYS A 97 12.02 8.70 -8.27
N GLN A 98 12.28 8.80 -6.96
CA GLN A 98 11.48 9.65 -6.07
C GLN A 98 11.77 11.13 -6.36
N VAL A 99 10.79 11.86 -6.90
CA VAL A 99 10.90 13.30 -7.17
C VAL A 99 10.56 14.10 -5.91
N THR A 100 11.26 13.87 -4.79
CA THR A 100 11.20 14.76 -3.62
C THR A 100 12.56 14.76 -2.94
N GLY A 101 13.22 15.93 -2.92
CA GLY A 101 14.65 16.14 -2.68
C GLY A 101 15.26 15.76 -1.32
N TYR A 102 14.67 14.86 -0.54
CA TYR A 102 15.23 14.38 0.71
C TYR A 102 14.97 12.88 0.86
N SER A 103 16.03 12.09 0.73
CA SER A 103 16.12 10.62 0.67
C SER A 103 15.88 10.00 -0.71
N GLN A 104 16.99 9.71 -1.41
CA GLN A 104 17.04 8.80 -2.56
C GLN A 104 16.88 7.36 -2.06
N GLY A 105 15.66 6.98 -1.66
CA GLY A 105 15.32 5.58 -1.50
C GLY A 105 15.13 4.98 -2.89
N GLU A 106 16.19 4.44 -3.48
CA GLU A 106 16.09 3.74 -4.77
C GLU A 106 15.19 2.52 -4.59
N MET A 107 14.05 2.50 -5.29
CA MET A 107 13.19 1.33 -5.40
C MET A 107 13.27 0.79 -6.82
N TYR A 108 13.07 -0.51 -6.98
CA TYR A 108 13.25 -1.22 -8.24
C TYR A 108 12.04 -2.08 -8.53
N ILE A 109 11.40 -1.83 -9.68
CA ILE A 109 10.34 -2.65 -10.24
C ILE A 109 10.99 -3.74 -11.08
N ASN A 110 10.57 -4.99 -10.88
CA ASN A 110 11.16 -6.16 -11.49
C ASN A 110 10.07 -7.03 -12.11
N GLY A 111 10.33 -7.63 -13.28
CA GLY A 111 9.43 -8.63 -13.88
C GLY A 111 8.07 -8.11 -14.33
N ILE A 112 7.95 -6.80 -14.60
CA ILE A 112 6.76 -6.17 -15.19
C ILE A 112 7.09 -5.75 -16.62
N ASN A 113 6.18 -6.03 -17.54
CA ASN A 113 6.33 -5.77 -18.97
C ASN A 113 5.24 -4.82 -19.48
N SER A 114 5.48 -4.26 -20.67
CA SER A 114 4.50 -3.46 -21.37
C SER A 114 3.22 -4.25 -21.65
N GLY A 115 2.07 -3.65 -21.38
CA GLY A 115 0.76 -4.28 -21.56
C GLY A 115 0.22 -5.03 -20.34
N ASP A 116 1.07 -5.35 -19.35
CA ASP A 116 0.64 -5.99 -18.10
C ASP A 116 -0.42 -5.14 -17.39
N ARG A 117 -1.47 -5.79 -16.90
CA ARG A 117 -2.56 -5.14 -16.17
C ARG A 117 -2.33 -5.35 -14.68
N VAL A 118 -2.18 -4.26 -13.93
CA VAL A 118 -1.69 -4.34 -12.55
C VAL A 118 -2.59 -3.56 -11.62
N ILE A 119 -2.76 -4.05 -10.40
CA ILE A 119 -3.30 -3.25 -9.29
C ILE A 119 -2.18 -2.90 -8.31
N LEU A 120 -2.25 -1.71 -7.73
CA LEU A 120 -1.31 -1.27 -6.72
C LEU A 120 -1.98 -1.32 -5.36
N ILE A 121 -1.32 -1.95 -4.38
CA ILE A 121 -1.80 -1.97 -2.99
C ILE A 121 -0.70 -1.55 -2.04
N ASP A 122 -1.07 -0.82 -0.98
CA ASP A 122 -0.15 -0.49 0.11
C ASP A 122 -0.87 -0.42 1.47
N ASP A 123 -0.10 -0.43 2.55
CA ASP A 123 -0.61 -0.36 3.91
C ASP A 123 -1.18 1.03 4.23
N VAL A 124 -0.47 2.11 3.91
CA VAL A 124 -0.87 3.47 4.24
C VAL A 124 -0.48 4.48 3.15
N ILE A 125 -1.43 5.35 2.80
CA ILE A 125 -1.15 6.56 2.02
C ILE A 125 -1.14 7.79 2.93
N SER A 126 -0.04 8.56 2.91
CA SER A 126 0.10 9.81 3.68
C SER A 126 0.32 11.05 2.81
N THR A 127 1.40 11.11 2.03
CA THR A 127 1.65 12.23 1.11
C THR A 127 1.34 11.86 -0.34
N GLY A 128 1.54 10.59 -0.71
CA GLY A 128 1.39 10.07 -2.07
C GLY A 128 2.68 10.08 -2.89
N GLY A 129 3.77 10.70 -2.41
CA GLY A 129 5.02 10.87 -3.16
C GLY A 129 5.63 9.56 -3.67
N THR A 130 5.79 8.57 -2.78
CA THR A 130 6.30 7.23 -3.12
C THR A 130 5.44 6.55 -4.18
N MET A 131 4.12 6.53 -3.98
CA MET A 131 3.20 5.88 -4.91
C MET A 131 3.17 6.61 -6.27
N ASN A 132 3.25 7.94 -6.31
CA ASN A 132 3.36 8.68 -7.58
C ASN A 132 4.63 8.33 -8.35
N GLY A 133 5.75 8.11 -7.67
CA GLY A 133 6.98 7.60 -8.30
C GLY A 133 6.75 6.22 -8.93
N ILE A 134 6.11 5.31 -8.19
CA ILE A 134 5.78 3.96 -8.68
C ILE A 134 4.85 4.02 -9.89
N ILE A 135 3.79 4.84 -9.83
CA ILE A 135 2.85 5.07 -10.92
C ILE A 135 3.60 5.50 -12.19
N LEU A 136 4.47 6.51 -12.07
CA LEU A 136 5.22 7.04 -13.21
C LEU A 136 6.16 6.00 -13.82
N ALA A 137 6.84 5.21 -12.99
CA ALA A 137 7.74 4.17 -13.45
C ALA A 137 6.97 3.04 -14.18
N LEU A 138 5.84 2.58 -13.63
CA LEU A 138 4.98 1.59 -14.29
C LEU A 138 4.39 2.10 -15.61
N GLN A 139 3.99 3.37 -15.68
CA GLN A 139 3.55 4.00 -16.93
C GLN A 139 4.66 4.06 -17.97
N THR A 140 5.91 4.31 -17.54
CA THR A 140 7.09 4.33 -18.42
C THR A 140 7.42 2.94 -18.96
N ILE A 141 7.24 1.88 -18.15
CA ILE A 141 7.34 0.48 -18.60
C ILE A 141 6.24 0.15 -19.63
N GLY A 142 5.11 0.87 -19.59
CA GLY A 142 3.94 0.61 -20.43
C GLY A 142 2.92 -0.33 -19.77
N ALA A 143 3.02 -0.54 -18.46
CA ALA A 143 2.02 -1.29 -17.70
C ALA A 143 0.72 -0.48 -17.54
N LYS A 144 -0.41 -1.17 -17.48
CA LYS A 144 -1.75 -0.61 -17.30
C LYS A 144 -2.16 -0.74 -15.83
N ILE A 145 -2.13 0.38 -15.11
CA ILE A 145 -2.62 0.43 -13.73
C ILE A 145 -4.15 0.44 -13.77
N VAL A 146 -4.76 -0.64 -13.30
CA VAL A 146 -6.21 -0.85 -13.32
C VAL A 146 -6.87 -0.23 -12.09
N ASP A 147 -6.25 -0.37 -10.92
CA ASP A 147 -6.76 0.19 -9.67
C ASP A 147 -5.65 0.38 -8.63
N ILE A 148 -5.91 1.22 -7.63
CA ILE A 148 -4.99 1.54 -6.54
C ILE A 148 -5.76 1.50 -5.22
N GLY A 149 -5.30 0.68 -4.27
CA GLY A 149 -5.93 0.50 -2.97
C GLY A 149 -4.99 0.74 -1.80
N PHE A 150 -5.51 1.33 -0.73
CA PHE A 150 -4.80 1.48 0.53
C PHE A 150 -5.62 0.90 1.69
N VAL A 151 -4.96 0.29 2.68
CA VAL A 151 -5.68 -0.07 3.92
C VAL A 151 -6.06 1.21 4.66
N ILE A 152 -5.09 2.13 4.82
CA ILE A 152 -5.25 3.35 5.62
C ILE A 152 -4.95 4.59 4.78
N LYS A 153 -5.85 5.57 4.80
CA LYS A 153 -5.60 6.93 4.33
C LYS A 153 -5.35 7.85 5.51
N LYS A 154 -4.23 8.57 5.52
CA LYS A 154 -3.88 9.54 6.58
C LYS A 154 -3.81 10.95 6.02
N GLY A 155 -4.67 11.83 6.51
CA GLY A 155 -4.75 13.22 6.05
C GLY A 155 -5.25 13.33 4.61
N ASN A 156 -4.66 14.26 3.85
CA ASN A 156 -5.08 14.61 2.49
C ASN A 156 -3.94 14.32 1.48
N PRO A 157 -3.63 13.05 1.19
CA PRO A 157 -2.61 12.70 0.22
C PRO A 157 -2.99 13.12 -1.20
N VAL A 158 -1.98 13.40 -2.02
CA VAL A 158 -2.15 13.75 -3.42
C VAL A 158 -1.59 12.64 -4.29
N LEU A 159 -2.45 12.04 -5.12
CA LEU A 159 -2.08 10.98 -6.06
C LEU A 159 -2.52 11.36 -7.48
N ASN A 160 -1.70 11.01 -8.47
CA ASN A 160 -1.93 11.34 -9.88
C ASN A 160 -3.04 10.51 -10.53
N LEU A 161 -3.44 9.41 -9.89
CA LEU A 161 -4.51 8.53 -10.33
C LEU A 161 -5.57 8.38 -9.21
N PRO A 162 -6.82 8.06 -9.56
CA PRO A 162 -7.83 7.69 -8.58
C PRO A 162 -7.34 6.52 -7.72
N TYR A 163 -7.73 6.54 -6.44
CA TYR A 163 -7.43 5.47 -5.51
C TYR A 163 -8.58 5.28 -4.55
N SER A 164 -8.62 4.09 -3.97
CA SER A 164 -9.56 3.68 -2.95
C SER A 164 -8.84 3.39 -1.64
N TYR A 165 -9.55 3.48 -0.52
CA TYR A 165 -9.01 3.14 0.80
C TYR A 165 -10.05 2.43 1.65
N LEU A 166 -9.65 1.60 2.62
CA LEU A 166 -10.62 0.99 3.55
C LEU A 166 -11.04 1.97 4.65
N VAL A 167 -10.07 2.63 5.28
CA VAL A 167 -10.30 3.52 6.43
C VAL A 167 -9.47 4.79 6.31
N SER A 168 -10.07 5.93 6.62
CA SER A 168 -9.40 7.22 6.74
C SER A 168 -9.21 7.57 8.22
N ILE A 169 -8.02 8.05 8.58
CA ILE A 169 -7.68 8.38 9.97
C ILE A 169 -7.05 9.77 10.13
N GLU A 170 -7.18 10.28 11.34
CA GLU A 170 -6.38 11.39 11.89
C GLU A 170 -5.59 10.91 13.10
N VAL A 171 -4.37 11.42 13.26
CA VAL A 171 -3.49 11.10 14.38
C VAL A 171 -3.26 12.36 15.20
N THR A 172 -3.77 12.33 16.43
CA THR A 172 -3.54 13.35 17.45
C THR A 172 -2.82 12.67 18.62
N ASP A 173 -3.30 12.78 19.86
CA ASP A 173 -2.82 11.97 20.98
C ASP A 173 -3.35 10.52 20.94
N SER A 174 -4.30 10.26 20.03
CA SER A 174 -4.82 8.95 19.66
C SER A 174 -5.19 8.94 18.17
N VAL A 175 -5.42 7.74 17.63
CA VAL A 175 -6.01 7.58 16.29
C VAL A 175 -7.51 7.82 16.35
N LYS A 176 -8.02 8.60 15.41
CA LYS A 176 -9.46 8.82 15.19
C LYS A 176 -9.83 8.32 13.80
N ILE A 177 -10.95 7.62 13.70
CA ILE A 177 -11.53 7.22 12.42
C ILE A 177 -12.32 8.41 11.87
N VAL A 178 -11.96 8.88 10.67
CA VAL A 178 -12.61 10.00 9.98
C VAL A 178 -13.70 9.47 9.04
N ASP A 179 -13.40 8.40 8.32
CA ASP A 179 -14.26 7.82 7.29
C ASP A 179 -13.90 6.34 7.08
N GLN A 180 -14.85 5.54 6.57
CA GLN A 180 -14.63 4.15 6.20
C GLN A 180 -15.51 3.76 5.02
N THR A 181 -14.96 3.02 4.07
CA THR A 181 -15.74 2.53 2.93
C THR A 181 -16.60 1.34 3.35
N SER A 182 -17.83 1.28 2.83
CA SER A 182 -18.85 0.30 3.26
C SER A 182 -18.63 -1.11 2.71
#